data_AF-A0A7C2Q7L1-F1
#
_entry.id   AF-A0A7C2Q7L1-F1
#
_cell.length_a   1.000
_cell.length_b   1.000
_cell.length_c   1.000
_cell.angle_alpha   90.00
_cell.angle_beta   90.00
_cell.angle_gamma   90.00
#
_symmetry.space_group_name_H-M   'P 1'
#
loop_
_entity.id
_entity.type
_entity.pdbx_description
1 polymer ?
#
loop_
_entity_poly.entity_id
_entity_poly.type
_entity_poly.pdbx_seq_one_letter_code
_entity_poly.pdbx_strand_id
1 'polypeptide(L)'
;MARLSEQRCEVCGRFAVQWRVHADGPPRLLCTECTRRYLARLAPEKAPAYFALLQPAAVHQQGSPMTACPRCATETTLLSAQGVAGCADCYRYLSHAVEQWLQQWSLPLRHEGEPLPETAHHLTAPPASIKPDAFWLHSLQPLQVIISSRTRYARNFVWARFPWCADSAELEQVRTRVERAARLSSWRFAISPTHRMKPSERQRWIDLRLASPPLRDNTLYGSLIVDEACAVSVLVNEEDHLRVQAILPGLQIRESIALARAALEALALQDELAFSDNYGWLTTSALNIGWGLRVSVMMYTPAIERMGQLQTVWQAAAELGGTIRGLYGEGTPASALFQVSNTHSIGIDEATVAAQVAGTAQFIAQAEQRAREQLLLTQARQLHEEVEQVYHNLGRERTLRAADALQMLSVVSLAAMAGWGHLTPEVWKEMLMAVRWEAPYDDAEWRAIRMRTLVRQVRNG
;
A
#
# COMPACT_ATOMS: atom_id res chain seq x y z
N MET A 1 7.46 11.59 29.68
CA MET A 1 6.91 10.22 29.68
C MET A 1 8.06 9.25 29.91
N ALA A 2 8.21 8.73 31.12
CA ALA A 2 9.24 7.75 31.45
C ALA A 2 8.95 6.44 30.70
N ARG A 3 10.00 5.83 30.13
CA ARG A 3 9.93 4.62 29.31
C ARG A 3 9.14 3.53 30.06
N LEU A 4 8.11 2.96 29.41
CA LEU A 4 7.36 1.80 29.89
C LEU A 4 8.26 0.55 30.10
N SER A 5 9.53 0.61 29.72
CA SER A 5 10.53 -0.46 29.80
C SER A 5 11.20 -0.66 31.17
N GLU A 6 10.79 0.03 32.24
CA GLU A 6 11.44 -0.08 33.57
C GLU A 6 10.49 -0.28 34.76
N GLN A 7 9.17 -0.43 34.52
CA GLN A 7 8.20 -0.49 35.60
C GLN A 7 8.23 -1.86 36.33
N ARG A 8 8.56 -1.82 37.63
CA ARG A 8 8.67 -3.02 38.50
C ARG A 8 7.49 -3.12 39.46
N CYS A 9 7.02 -4.34 39.66
CA CYS A 9 5.99 -4.72 40.61
C CYS A 9 6.37 -4.25 42.02
N GLU A 10 5.52 -3.45 42.64
CA GLU A 10 5.72 -2.91 43.99
C GLU A 10 5.73 -4.01 45.07
N VAL A 11 5.26 -5.23 44.76
CA VAL A 11 5.17 -6.35 45.70
C VAL A 11 6.32 -7.34 45.55
N CYS A 12 6.76 -7.64 44.33
CA CYS A 12 7.76 -8.70 44.09
C CYS A 12 8.95 -8.27 43.22
N GLY A 13 8.99 -7.01 42.77
CA GLY A 13 10.10 -6.46 41.99
C GLY A 13 10.26 -6.96 40.55
N ARG A 14 9.37 -7.84 40.06
CA ARG A 14 9.33 -8.31 38.66
C ARG A 14 8.75 -7.26 37.72
N PHE A 15 9.03 -7.35 36.41
CA PHE A 15 8.39 -6.49 35.41
C PHE A 15 6.86 -6.53 35.52
N ALA A 16 6.24 -5.36 35.48
CA ALA A 16 4.82 -5.19 35.68
C ALA A 16 4.26 -4.16 34.71
N VAL A 17 3.04 -4.44 34.25
CA VAL A 17 2.20 -3.47 33.53
C VAL A 17 1.37 -2.74 34.58
N GLN A 18 1.11 -1.46 34.41
CA GLN A 18 0.36 -0.67 35.39
C GLN A 18 -1.09 -1.17 35.51
N TRP A 19 -1.57 -1.49 36.72
CA TRP A 19 -2.95 -1.96 36.96
C TRP A 19 -3.66 -1.13 38.03
N ARG A 20 -4.95 -0.84 37.83
CA ARG A 20 -5.83 -0.29 38.89
C ARG A 20 -6.50 -1.45 39.62
N VAL A 21 -6.24 -1.58 40.91
CA VAL A 21 -6.74 -2.72 41.69
C VAL A 21 -7.85 -2.32 42.68
N HIS A 22 -8.22 -1.03 42.74
CA HIS A 22 -9.42 -0.54 43.45
C HIS A 22 -10.04 0.64 42.71
N ALA A 23 -11.36 0.80 42.81
CA ALA A 23 -12.07 1.99 42.33
C ALA A 23 -11.71 3.26 43.13
N ASP A 24 -11.40 3.11 44.42
CA ASP A 24 -11.27 4.23 45.37
C ASP A 24 -9.87 4.37 46.01
N GLY A 25 -8.85 3.70 45.47
CA GLY A 25 -7.47 3.72 46.02
C GLY A 25 -6.41 4.19 45.03
N PRO A 26 -5.19 4.55 45.49
CA PRO A 26 -4.10 4.93 44.60
C PRO A 26 -3.69 3.75 43.71
N PRO A 27 -3.39 4.00 42.41
CA PRO A 27 -2.98 2.95 41.49
C PRO A 27 -1.69 2.30 41.96
N ARG A 28 -1.65 0.96 41.93
CA ARG A 28 -0.46 0.17 42.31
C ARG A 28 0.07 -0.60 41.13
N LEU A 29 1.38 -0.62 40.98
CA LEU A 29 2.03 -1.29 39.88
C LEU A 29 2.31 -2.75 40.29
N LEU A 30 1.51 -3.69 39.77
CA LEU A 30 1.58 -5.11 40.13
C LEU A 30 1.85 -5.98 38.92
N CYS A 31 2.72 -6.99 39.06
CA CYS A 31 2.85 -8.04 38.04
C CYS A 31 1.64 -8.98 38.07
N THR A 32 1.38 -9.68 36.97
CA THR A 32 0.25 -10.59 36.78
C THR A 32 0.02 -11.55 37.94
N GLU A 33 1.09 -12.16 38.47
CA GLU A 33 0.99 -13.10 39.59
C GLU A 33 0.60 -12.43 40.93
N CYS A 34 1.10 -11.23 41.21
CA CYS A 34 0.73 -10.48 42.41
C CYS A 34 -0.70 -9.95 42.31
N THR A 35 -1.13 -9.52 41.11
CA THR A 35 -2.52 -9.16 40.83
C THR A 35 -3.45 -10.34 41.07
N ARG A 36 -3.07 -11.55 40.65
CA ARG A 36 -3.88 -12.76 40.90
C ARG A 36 -4.06 -13.06 42.37
N ARG A 37 -2.97 -13.07 43.14
CA ARG A 37 -3.01 -13.31 44.61
C ARG A 37 -3.81 -12.24 45.34
N TYR A 38 -3.74 -10.99 44.89
CA TYR A 38 -4.50 -9.89 45.46
C TYR A 38 -6.00 -10.04 45.22
N LEU A 39 -6.42 -10.30 43.98
CA LEU A 39 -7.83 -10.47 43.62
C LEU A 39 -8.46 -11.73 44.25
N ALA A 40 -7.69 -12.82 44.37
CA ALA A 40 -8.12 -14.04 45.08
C ALA A 40 -8.51 -13.77 46.55
N ARG A 41 -7.87 -12.78 47.19
CA ARG A 41 -8.04 -12.48 48.61
C ARG A 41 -9.18 -11.50 48.89
N LEU A 42 -9.46 -10.58 47.96
CA LEU A 42 -10.40 -9.46 48.17
C LEU A 42 -11.77 -9.67 47.51
N ALA A 43 -11.83 -10.41 46.41
CA ALA A 43 -13.08 -10.67 45.69
C ALA A 43 -13.07 -12.09 45.08
N PRO A 44 -13.07 -13.15 45.92
CA PRO A 44 -12.94 -14.53 45.46
C PRO A 44 -13.99 -14.94 44.43
N GLU A 45 -15.16 -14.31 44.46
CA GLU A 45 -16.30 -14.61 43.58
C GLU A 45 -16.16 -13.99 42.18
N LYS A 46 -15.41 -12.88 42.07
CA LYS A 46 -15.09 -12.20 40.80
C LYS A 46 -13.73 -12.63 40.24
N ALA A 47 -12.92 -13.30 41.07
CA ALA A 47 -11.60 -13.77 40.73
C ALA A 47 -11.57 -14.63 39.43
N PRO A 48 -12.52 -15.54 39.14
CA PRO A 48 -12.49 -16.34 37.92
C PRO A 48 -12.58 -15.50 36.63
N ALA A 49 -13.45 -14.48 36.61
CA ALA A 49 -13.64 -13.60 35.46
C ALA A 49 -12.42 -12.71 35.20
N TYR A 50 -11.78 -12.21 36.26
CA TYR A 50 -10.53 -11.45 36.13
C TYR A 50 -9.31 -12.32 35.84
N PHE A 51 -9.28 -13.57 36.31
CA PHE A 51 -8.20 -14.52 35.98
C PHE A 51 -8.19 -14.94 34.52
N ALA A 52 -9.34 -14.96 33.85
CA ALA A 52 -9.44 -15.14 32.41
C ALA A 52 -8.75 -14.00 31.64
N LEU A 53 -8.88 -12.75 32.13
CA LEU A 53 -8.23 -11.56 31.55
C LEU A 53 -6.73 -11.49 31.86
N LEU A 54 -6.27 -12.17 32.92
CA LEU A 54 -4.89 -12.17 33.41
C LEU A 54 -4.11 -13.44 33.02
N GLN A 55 -4.59 -14.26 32.09
CA GLN A 55 -3.77 -15.35 31.55
C GLN A 55 -2.73 -14.79 30.57
N PRO A 56 -1.41 -14.87 30.85
CA PRO A 56 -0.49 -15.06 29.74
C PRO A 56 -0.96 -16.34 29.06
N ALA A 57 -1.04 -16.36 27.73
CA ALA A 57 -1.37 -17.60 27.04
C ALA A 57 -0.40 -18.61 27.61
N ALA A 58 -0.95 -19.70 28.16
CA ALA A 58 -0.15 -20.87 28.39
C ALA A 58 0.66 -21.06 27.12
N VAL A 59 1.99 -21.09 27.26
CA VAL A 59 2.82 -21.74 26.27
C VAL A 59 2.27 -23.15 26.26
N HIS A 60 1.39 -23.43 25.31
CA HIS A 60 0.84 -24.76 25.09
C HIS A 60 1.99 -25.61 24.58
N GLN A 61 2.77 -26.13 25.52
CA GLN A 61 3.53 -27.34 25.29
C GLN A 61 2.50 -28.47 25.18
N GLN A 62 2.42 -29.05 23.98
CA GLN A 62 1.83 -30.36 23.72
C GLN A 62 0.32 -30.48 23.99
N GLY A 63 -0.48 -29.77 23.20
CA GLY A 63 -1.86 -30.14 22.89
C GLY A 63 -1.99 -30.24 21.37
N SER A 64 -2.90 -31.07 20.86
CA SER A 64 -3.14 -31.23 19.41
C SER A 64 -3.15 -29.86 18.70
N PRO A 65 -2.53 -29.75 17.50
CA PRO A 65 -2.47 -28.47 16.79
C PRO A 65 -3.88 -27.93 16.66
N MET A 66 -4.11 -26.70 17.13
CA MET A 66 -5.42 -26.07 16.99
C MET A 66 -5.79 -26.04 15.51
N THR A 67 -7.02 -26.42 15.20
CA THR A 67 -7.49 -26.49 13.82
C THR A 67 -8.02 -25.16 13.32
N ALA A 68 -8.41 -24.25 14.24
CA ALA A 68 -8.86 -22.91 13.93
C ALA A 68 -8.59 -21.93 15.08
N CYS A 69 -8.57 -20.62 14.76
CA CYS A 69 -8.43 -19.54 15.73
C CYS A 69 -9.69 -19.43 16.61
N PRO A 70 -9.60 -19.41 17.95
CA PRO A 70 -10.75 -19.38 18.84
C PRO A 70 -11.56 -18.07 18.77
N ARG A 71 -10.96 -16.99 18.24
CA ARG A 71 -11.60 -15.67 18.16
C ARG A 71 -12.31 -15.41 16.85
N CYS A 72 -11.69 -15.79 15.73
CA CYS A 72 -12.17 -15.44 14.40
C CYS A 72 -12.47 -16.67 13.52
N ALA A 73 -12.30 -17.88 14.05
CA ALA A 73 -12.50 -19.15 13.36
C ALA A 73 -11.65 -19.34 12.08
N THR A 74 -10.61 -18.53 11.87
CA THR A 74 -9.65 -18.76 10.77
C THR A 74 -9.02 -20.13 10.92
N GLU A 75 -9.17 -20.97 9.90
CA GLU A 75 -8.61 -22.31 9.89
C GLU A 75 -7.08 -22.29 9.74
N THR A 76 -6.42 -23.23 10.40
CA THR A 76 -4.98 -23.45 10.30
C THR A 76 -4.53 -23.70 8.86
N THR A 77 -5.33 -24.46 8.10
CA THR A 77 -5.13 -24.76 6.68
C THR A 77 -5.16 -23.51 5.80
N LEU A 78 -6.10 -22.60 6.04
CA LEU A 78 -6.19 -21.33 5.31
C LEU A 78 -4.95 -20.47 5.54
N LEU A 79 -4.50 -20.38 6.79
CA LEU A 79 -3.31 -19.61 7.14
C LEU A 79 -2.03 -20.22 6.57
N SER A 80 -1.86 -21.55 6.67
CA SER A 80 -0.67 -22.24 6.15
C SER A 80 -0.64 -22.33 4.63
N ALA A 81 -1.79 -22.25 3.93
CA ALA A 81 -1.86 -22.41 2.47
C ALA A 81 -2.05 -21.09 1.71
N GLN A 82 -2.55 -20.04 2.36
CA GLN A 82 -2.78 -18.73 1.72
C GLN A 82 -2.20 -17.56 2.50
N GLY A 83 -1.69 -17.78 3.72
CA GLY A 83 -1.16 -16.72 4.56
C GLY A 83 -2.21 -15.71 4.99
N VAL A 84 -3.49 -16.10 5.12
CA VAL A 84 -4.57 -15.17 5.47
C VAL A 84 -4.97 -15.33 6.93
N ALA A 85 -4.77 -14.28 7.73
CA ALA A 85 -5.17 -14.21 9.13
C ALA A 85 -6.49 -13.44 9.28
N GLY A 86 -7.38 -13.85 10.19
CA GLY A 86 -8.66 -13.18 10.47
C GLY A 86 -8.64 -12.24 11.66
N CYS A 87 -7.62 -12.29 12.51
CA CYS A 87 -7.39 -11.34 13.60
C CYS A 87 -5.95 -11.43 14.12
N ALA A 88 -5.56 -10.53 15.02
CA ALA A 88 -4.25 -10.53 15.66
C ALA A 88 -3.94 -11.86 16.39
N ASP A 89 -4.95 -12.50 16.98
CA ASP A 89 -4.78 -13.74 17.74
C ASP A 89 -4.41 -14.95 16.87
N CYS A 90 -4.65 -14.90 15.55
CA CYS A 90 -4.17 -15.94 14.63
C CYS A 90 -2.65 -16.12 14.72
N TYR A 91 -1.90 -15.02 14.83
CA TYR A 91 -0.44 -15.05 14.91
C TYR A 91 0.09 -15.62 16.23
N ARG A 92 -0.74 -15.66 17.27
CA ARG A 92 -0.41 -16.24 18.57
C ARG A 92 -0.80 -17.70 18.67
N TYR A 93 -2.03 -18.02 18.26
CA TYR A 93 -2.62 -19.33 18.42
C TYR A 93 -2.26 -20.31 17.30
N LEU A 94 -2.01 -19.79 16.10
CA LEU A 94 -1.68 -20.56 14.91
C LEU A 94 -0.24 -20.27 14.44
N SER A 95 0.67 -19.95 15.37
CA SER A 95 2.05 -19.53 15.05
C SER A 95 2.79 -20.55 14.18
N HIS A 96 2.56 -21.85 14.40
CA HIS A 96 3.16 -22.90 13.56
C HIS A 96 2.72 -22.81 12.10
N ALA A 97 1.46 -22.46 11.84
CA ALA A 97 0.95 -22.28 10.48
C ALA A 97 1.52 -21.04 9.81
N VAL A 98 1.71 -19.96 10.59
CA VAL A 98 2.42 -18.75 10.12
C VAL A 98 3.87 -19.07 9.76
N GLU A 99 4.59 -19.79 10.62
CA GLU A 99 5.97 -20.19 10.38
C GLU A 99 6.10 -21.09 9.15
N GLN A 100 5.20 -22.07 8.98
CA GLN A 100 5.15 -22.91 7.78
C GLN A 100 4.96 -22.07 6.51
N TRP A 101 4.02 -21.12 6.54
CA TRP A 101 3.80 -20.20 5.42
C TRP A 101 5.05 -19.37 5.11
N LEU A 102 5.68 -18.77 6.13
CA LEU A 102 6.91 -17.98 5.95
C LEU A 102 8.03 -18.83 5.35
N GLN A 103 8.21 -20.07 5.80
CA GLN A 103 9.20 -21.01 5.24
C GLN A 103 8.91 -21.35 3.78
N GLN A 104 7.65 -21.61 3.42
CA GLN A 104 7.25 -21.90 2.04
C GLN A 104 7.64 -20.76 1.08
N TRP A 105 7.56 -19.51 1.55
CA TRP A 105 7.92 -18.32 0.77
C TRP A 105 9.37 -17.85 0.99
N SER A 106 10.19 -18.63 1.71
CA SER A 106 11.58 -18.30 2.03
C SER A 106 11.73 -16.92 2.72
N LEU A 107 10.79 -16.60 3.62
CA LEU A 107 10.76 -15.33 4.35
C LEU A 107 11.39 -15.48 5.76
N PRO A 108 11.94 -14.40 6.33
CA PRO A 108 12.38 -14.39 7.72
C PRO A 108 11.26 -14.79 8.68
N LEU A 109 11.60 -15.64 9.67
CA LEU A 109 10.65 -16.12 10.68
C LEU A 109 10.38 -15.12 11.79
N ARG A 110 11.24 -14.10 11.90
CA ARG A 110 11.16 -13.05 12.90
C ARG A 110 11.27 -11.69 12.27
N HIS A 111 10.56 -10.73 12.87
CA HIS A 111 10.73 -9.33 12.60
C HIS A 111 12.00 -8.82 13.27
N GLU A 112 12.87 -8.30 12.43
CA GLU A 112 14.09 -7.60 12.79
C GLU A 112 14.25 -6.42 11.82
N GLY A 113 15.03 -5.43 12.24
CA GLY A 113 15.37 -4.26 11.44
C GLY A 113 14.93 -2.94 12.07
N GLU A 114 15.42 -1.85 11.50
CA GLU A 114 15.18 -0.48 11.95
C GLU A 114 14.23 0.26 11.01
N PRO A 115 13.36 1.16 11.55
CA PRO A 115 12.54 2.02 10.72
C PRO A 115 13.44 3.01 9.97
N LEU A 116 12.96 3.55 8.85
CA LEU A 116 13.70 4.59 8.13
C LEU A 116 13.95 5.77 9.09
N PRO A 117 15.20 6.23 9.27
CA PRO A 117 15.48 7.34 10.16
C PRO A 117 14.67 8.57 9.79
N GLU A 118 14.20 9.31 10.80
CA GLU A 118 13.59 10.62 10.62
C GLU A 118 14.64 11.58 10.06
N THR A 119 14.77 11.62 8.74
CA THR A 119 15.48 12.71 8.10
C THR A 119 14.53 13.90 8.13
N ALA A 120 14.89 14.89 8.94
CA ALA A 120 14.25 16.20 8.99
C ALA A 120 14.47 16.96 7.68
N HIS A 121 13.98 16.42 6.57
CA HIS A 121 13.63 17.24 5.43
C HIS A 121 12.24 17.76 5.74
N HIS A 122 12.11 19.08 5.79
CA HIS A 122 10.83 19.75 5.75
C HIS A 122 10.02 19.11 4.62
N LEU A 123 9.10 18.21 4.98
CA LEU A 123 8.02 17.79 4.12
C LEU A 123 7.18 19.05 4.00
N THR A 124 7.55 19.92 3.06
CA THR A 124 6.74 21.07 2.69
C THR A 124 5.39 20.48 2.33
N ALA A 125 4.37 20.78 3.15
CA ALA A 125 3.00 20.44 2.83
C ALA A 125 2.80 20.85 1.36
N PRO A 126 2.42 19.92 0.48
CA PRO A 126 2.42 20.24 -0.92
C PRO A 126 1.46 21.41 -1.17
N PRO A 127 1.81 22.37 -2.04
CA PRO A 127 0.99 23.55 -2.24
C PRO A 127 -0.43 23.12 -2.61
N ALA A 128 -1.41 23.77 -1.97
CA ALA A 128 -2.82 23.47 -2.19
C ALA A 128 -3.14 23.57 -3.69
N SER A 129 -3.59 22.45 -4.27
CA SER A 129 -4.03 22.41 -5.65
C SER A 129 -5.47 22.91 -5.74
N ILE A 130 -5.73 23.80 -6.69
CA ILE A 130 -7.06 24.39 -6.96
C ILE A 130 -7.94 23.41 -7.77
N LYS A 131 -7.40 22.26 -8.20
CA LYS A 131 -8.14 21.18 -8.87
C LYS A 131 -7.87 19.83 -8.19
N PRO A 132 -8.85 18.90 -8.11
CA PRO A 132 -8.65 17.59 -7.50
C PRO A 132 -7.87 16.66 -8.45
N ASP A 133 -6.60 17.00 -8.66
CA ASP A 133 -5.62 16.20 -9.38
C ASP A 133 -4.63 15.63 -8.37
N ALA A 134 -4.27 14.36 -8.53
CA ALA A 134 -3.36 13.70 -7.60
C ALA A 134 -1.97 14.35 -7.67
N PHE A 135 -1.33 14.54 -6.52
CA PHE A 135 -0.08 15.31 -6.41
C PHE A 135 1.04 14.80 -7.34
N TRP A 136 1.11 13.48 -7.51
CA TRP A 136 2.10 12.83 -8.36
C TRP A 136 2.00 13.22 -9.85
N LEU A 137 0.87 13.79 -10.30
CA LEU A 137 0.69 14.30 -11.66
C LEU A 137 1.32 15.68 -11.87
N HIS A 138 1.55 16.49 -10.82
CA HIS A 138 1.91 17.90 -10.99
C HIS A 138 3.24 18.11 -11.73
N SER A 139 4.26 17.31 -11.39
CA SER A 139 5.61 17.45 -11.95
C SER A 139 5.95 16.46 -13.06
N LEU A 140 4.96 15.68 -13.53
CA LEU A 140 5.19 14.64 -14.52
C LEU A 140 5.61 15.23 -15.87
N GLN A 141 6.80 14.85 -16.33
CA GLN A 141 7.32 15.24 -17.64
C GLN A 141 7.02 14.17 -18.71
N PRO A 142 6.85 14.57 -19.99
CA PRO A 142 6.78 13.63 -21.10
C PRO A 142 7.96 12.67 -21.09
N LEU A 143 7.70 11.39 -21.39
CA LEU A 143 8.71 10.33 -21.49
C LEU A 143 9.54 10.10 -20.21
N GLN A 144 9.14 10.66 -19.08
CA GLN A 144 9.76 10.38 -17.80
C GLN A 144 9.63 8.87 -17.50
N VAL A 145 10.78 8.19 -17.35
CA VAL A 145 10.81 6.73 -17.15
C VAL A 145 10.25 6.35 -15.79
N ILE A 146 10.67 7.06 -14.75
CA ILE A 146 10.17 6.85 -13.39
C ILE A 146 9.03 7.83 -13.14
N ILE A 147 7.78 7.36 -13.21
CA ILE A 147 6.60 8.22 -13.10
C ILE A 147 6.36 8.67 -11.65
N SER A 148 6.30 7.72 -10.71
CA SER A 148 5.97 8.00 -9.31
C SER A 148 6.51 6.96 -8.36
N SER A 149 6.70 7.37 -7.10
CA SER A 149 7.01 6.51 -5.96
C SER A 149 5.79 6.46 -5.04
N ARG A 150 5.45 5.28 -4.57
CA ARG A 150 4.31 5.04 -3.67
C ARG A 150 4.72 4.18 -2.50
N THR A 151 4.42 4.66 -1.30
CA THR A 151 4.51 3.88 -0.06
C THR A 151 3.11 3.54 0.43
N ARG A 152 2.92 2.33 0.96
CA ARG A 152 1.71 1.88 1.67
C ARG A 152 2.11 1.23 3.00
N TYR A 153 1.47 1.64 4.08
CA TYR A 153 1.49 0.99 5.38
C TYR A 153 0.15 0.32 5.65
N ALA A 154 0.17 -0.97 5.97
CA ALA A 154 -0.98 -1.73 6.46
C ALA A 154 -0.98 -1.80 7.99
N ARG A 155 -2.11 -1.48 8.62
CA ARG A 155 -2.31 -1.58 10.07
C ARG A 155 -3.69 -2.14 10.39
N ASN A 156 -3.77 -2.96 11.44
CA ASN A 156 -5.01 -3.45 12.01
C ASN A 156 -5.10 -3.09 13.49
N PHE A 157 -6.30 -3.19 14.06
CA PHE A 157 -6.57 -2.93 15.47
C PHE A 157 -6.55 -4.26 16.22
N VAL A 158 -6.05 -4.27 17.46
CA VAL A 158 -6.03 -5.50 18.29
C VAL A 158 -7.44 -5.98 18.63
N TRP A 159 -8.36 -5.05 18.87
CA TRP A 159 -9.71 -5.33 19.39
C TRP A 159 -10.72 -5.79 18.34
N ALA A 160 -10.45 -5.57 17.04
CA ALA A 160 -11.32 -5.99 15.95
C ALA A 160 -10.73 -7.18 15.19
N ARG A 161 -11.59 -8.08 14.70
CA ARG A 161 -11.23 -8.99 13.59
C ARG A 161 -10.86 -8.18 12.37
N PHE A 162 -9.99 -8.72 11.51
CA PHE A 162 -9.57 -8.06 10.28
C PHE A 162 -10.71 -8.02 9.24
N PRO A 163 -10.68 -7.10 8.25
CA PRO A 163 -11.86 -6.74 7.47
C PRO A 163 -12.62 -7.90 6.81
N TRP A 164 -11.92 -8.91 6.29
CA TRP A 164 -12.57 -10.04 5.61
C TRP A 164 -13.34 -10.97 6.58
N CYS A 165 -13.03 -10.92 7.87
CA CYS A 165 -13.60 -11.78 8.92
C CYS A 165 -14.45 -11.01 9.94
N ALA A 166 -14.33 -9.68 9.96
CA ALA A 166 -15.06 -8.79 10.83
C ALA A 166 -16.56 -8.75 10.53
N ASP A 167 -17.37 -8.55 11.57
CA ASP A 167 -18.79 -8.27 11.38
C ASP A 167 -19.04 -6.78 11.07
N SER A 168 -20.28 -6.46 10.71
CA SER A 168 -20.69 -5.10 10.37
C SER A 168 -20.52 -4.10 11.52
N ALA A 169 -20.66 -4.55 12.77
CA ALA A 169 -20.52 -3.67 13.93
C ALA A 169 -19.05 -3.32 14.17
N GLU A 170 -18.14 -4.29 14.04
CA GLU A 170 -16.69 -4.07 14.10
C GLU A 170 -16.24 -3.12 12.98
N LEU A 171 -16.63 -3.38 11.73
CA LEU A 171 -16.26 -2.56 10.57
C LEU A 171 -16.76 -1.12 10.70
N GLU A 172 -18.00 -0.93 11.14
CA GLU A 172 -18.58 0.39 11.34
C GLU A 172 -17.90 1.15 12.49
N GLN A 173 -17.51 0.44 13.56
CA GLN A 173 -16.71 1.03 14.64
C GLN A 173 -15.32 1.44 14.16
N VAL A 174 -14.63 0.58 13.42
CA VAL A 174 -13.32 0.91 12.81
C VAL A 174 -13.45 2.17 11.95
N ARG A 175 -14.42 2.20 11.04
CA ARG A 175 -14.69 3.36 10.17
C ARG A 175 -14.90 4.63 10.99
N THR A 176 -15.82 4.58 11.96
CA THR A 176 -16.19 5.74 12.77
C THR A 176 -15.03 6.26 13.61
N ARG A 177 -14.22 5.37 14.19
CA ARG A 177 -13.07 5.76 15.02
C ARG A 177 -11.97 6.39 14.18
N VAL A 178 -11.64 5.82 13.03
CA VAL A 178 -10.62 6.39 12.12
C VAL A 178 -11.09 7.72 11.55
N GLU A 179 -12.35 7.85 11.11
CA GLU A 179 -12.89 9.12 10.65
C GLU A 179 -12.87 10.20 11.74
N ARG A 180 -13.21 9.83 12.99
CA ARG A 180 -13.12 10.76 14.12
C ARG A 180 -11.69 11.21 14.35
N ALA A 181 -10.73 10.29 14.31
CA ALA A 181 -9.32 10.58 14.46
C ALA A 181 -8.82 11.54 13.37
N ALA A 182 -9.18 11.29 12.10
CA ALA A 182 -8.88 12.19 10.99
C ALA A 182 -9.50 13.59 11.13
N ARG A 183 -10.74 13.71 11.64
CA ARG A 183 -11.39 15.02 11.90
C ARG A 183 -10.69 15.83 13.00
N LEU A 184 -10.08 15.15 13.98
CA LEU A 184 -9.39 15.78 15.11
C LEU A 184 -7.89 16.00 14.85
N SER A 185 -7.37 15.45 13.75
CA SER A 185 -5.97 15.60 13.37
C SER A 185 -5.63 17.07 13.04
N SER A 186 -4.41 17.48 13.34
CA SER A 186 -3.85 18.73 12.82
C SER A 186 -3.58 18.67 11.32
N TRP A 187 -3.49 17.45 10.76
CA TRP A 187 -3.38 17.23 9.33
C TRP A 187 -4.76 17.40 8.69
N ARG A 188 -4.82 18.22 7.64
CA ARG A 188 -6.09 18.51 6.98
C ARG A 188 -6.49 17.38 6.04
N PHE A 189 -7.54 16.67 6.43
CA PHE A 189 -8.08 15.54 5.70
C PHE A 189 -9.51 15.80 5.19
N ALA A 190 -9.76 15.43 3.95
CA ALA A 190 -11.09 15.28 3.38
C ALA A 190 -11.54 13.83 3.54
N ILE A 191 -12.68 13.62 4.20
CA ILE A 191 -13.23 12.29 4.50
C ILE A 191 -14.41 12.01 3.59
N SER A 192 -14.36 10.87 2.90
CA SER A 192 -15.40 10.44 1.98
C SER A 192 -15.77 8.97 2.25
N PRO A 193 -16.87 8.70 2.96
CA PRO A 193 -17.37 7.35 3.14
C PRO A 193 -17.82 6.75 1.80
N THR A 194 -17.47 5.49 1.53
CA THR A 194 -17.71 4.88 0.20
C THR A 194 -19.19 4.74 -0.14
N HIS A 195 -20.06 4.51 0.88
CA HIS A 195 -21.51 4.46 0.74
C HIS A 195 -22.15 5.79 0.32
N ARG A 196 -21.41 6.91 0.44
CA ARG A 196 -21.87 8.25 0.03
C ARG A 196 -21.30 8.69 -1.32
N MET A 197 -20.42 7.89 -1.92
CA MET A 197 -19.86 8.17 -3.24
C MET A 197 -20.72 7.57 -4.34
N LYS A 198 -20.78 8.23 -5.49
CA LYS A 198 -21.27 7.64 -6.74
C LYS A 198 -20.24 6.63 -7.28
N PRO A 199 -20.65 5.63 -8.07
CA PRO A 199 -19.72 4.69 -8.70
C PRO A 199 -18.60 5.38 -9.50
N SER A 200 -18.93 6.46 -10.22
CA SER A 200 -17.95 7.24 -10.99
C SER A 200 -16.94 7.97 -10.11
N GLU A 201 -17.34 8.44 -8.93
CA GLU A 201 -16.45 9.08 -7.95
C GLU A 201 -15.49 8.05 -7.36
N ARG A 202 -15.99 6.85 -6.99
CA ARG A 202 -15.12 5.76 -6.53
C ARG A 202 -14.11 5.37 -7.61
N GLN A 203 -14.55 5.23 -8.85
CA GLN A 203 -13.64 4.90 -9.96
C GLN A 203 -12.62 6.02 -10.22
N ARG A 204 -13.00 7.30 -10.10
CA ARG A 204 -12.06 8.41 -10.24
C ARG A 204 -10.90 8.29 -9.24
N TRP A 205 -11.15 7.89 -8.00
CA TRP A 205 -10.08 7.69 -7.01
C TRP A 205 -9.15 6.51 -7.36
N ILE A 206 -9.64 5.49 -8.07
CA ILE A 206 -8.81 4.41 -8.64
C ILE A 206 -7.94 4.94 -9.77
N ASP A 207 -8.54 5.70 -10.68
CA ASP A 207 -7.83 6.30 -11.82
C ASP A 207 -6.69 7.22 -11.33
N LEU A 208 -6.93 7.97 -10.25
CA LEU A 208 -5.93 8.80 -9.55
C LEU A 208 -4.93 8.01 -8.69
N ARG A 209 -5.15 6.69 -8.53
CA ARG A 209 -4.38 5.75 -7.70
C ARG A 209 -4.43 6.02 -6.20
N LEU A 210 -5.39 6.84 -5.77
CA LEU A 210 -5.62 7.22 -4.37
C LEU A 210 -6.55 6.26 -3.63
N ALA A 211 -7.22 5.35 -4.33
CA ALA A 211 -7.96 4.23 -3.77
C ALA A 211 -7.57 2.90 -4.45
N SER A 212 -8.09 1.78 -3.95
CA SER A 212 -7.89 0.44 -4.52
C SER A 212 -9.22 -0.20 -4.94
N PRO A 213 -9.21 -1.15 -5.89
CA PRO A 213 -10.43 -1.87 -6.28
C PRO A 213 -11.20 -2.48 -5.09
N PRO A 214 -10.54 -3.13 -4.10
CA PRO A 214 -11.25 -3.62 -2.92
C PRO A 214 -11.99 -2.52 -2.13
N LEU A 215 -11.42 -1.31 -2.02
CA LEU A 215 -12.12 -0.19 -1.38
C LEU A 215 -13.27 0.35 -2.23
N ARG A 216 -13.10 0.43 -3.56
CA ARG A 216 -14.18 0.82 -4.49
C ARG A 216 -15.39 -0.10 -4.34
N ASP A 217 -15.13 -1.39 -4.15
CA ASP A 217 -16.14 -2.43 -4.10
C ASP A 217 -16.72 -2.59 -2.68
N ASN A 218 -16.01 -2.17 -1.63
CA ASN A 218 -16.56 -2.01 -0.28
C ASN A 218 -17.48 -0.77 -0.19
N THR A 219 -18.73 -0.95 -0.59
CA THR A 219 -19.72 0.13 -0.66
C THR A 219 -20.44 0.44 0.66
N LEU A 220 -20.20 -0.31 1.73
CA LEU A 220 -20.95 -0.15 2.99
C LEU A 220 -20.09 0.43 4.11
N TYR A 221 -18.96 -0.19 4.39
CA TYR A 221 -18.14 0.09 5.57
C TYR A 221 -16.78 0.70 5.24
N GLY A 222 -16.50 0.96 3.97
CA GLY A 222 -15.28 1.62 3.52
C GLY A 222 -15.30 3.12 3.76
N SER A 223 -14.12 3.71 3.93
CA SER A 223 -13.95 5.17 3.90
C SER A 223 -12.62 5.53 3.25
N LEU A 224 -12.65 6.55 2.40
CA LEU A 224 -11.46 7.13 1.81
C LEU A 224 -11.20 8.48 2.48
N ILE A 225 -9.99 8.64 3.01
CA ILE A 225 -9.55 9.88 3.62
C ILE A 225 -8.36 10.38 2.78
N VAL A 226 -8.41 11.60 2.27
CA VAL A 226 -7.35 12.16 1.41
C VAL A 226 -6.89 13.48 1.99
N ASP A 227 -5.60 13.79 1.90
CA ASP A 227 -5.11 15.11 2.30
C ASP A 227 -5.46 16.21 1.28
N GLU A 228 -5.36 17.48 1.69
CA GLU A 228 -5.65 18.62 0.79
C GLU A 228 -4.81 18.63 -0.49
N ALA A 229 -3.59 18.09 -0.43
CA ALA A 229 -2.69 18.00 -1.57
C ALA A 229 -2.98 16.83 -2.51
N CYS A 230 -3.82 15.87 -2.11
CA CYS A 230 -3.99 14.60 -2.82
C CYS A 230 -2.66 13.85 -3.04
N ALA A 231 -1.76 13.94 -2.07
CA ALA A 231 -0.49 13.21 -1.98
C ALA A 231 -0.60 11.99 -1.07
N VAL A 232 -1.49 12.06 -0.08
CA VAL A 232 -1.73 11.01 0.92
C VAL A 232 -3.18 10.55 0.85
N SER A 233 -3.38 9.24 0.98
CA SER A 233 -4.70 8.71 1.29
C SER A 233 -4.67 7.59 2.32
N VAL A 234 -5.73 7.51 3.12
CA VAL A 234 -5.99 6.45 4.09
C VAL A 234 -7.23 5.70 3.62
N LEU A 235 -7.04 4.43 3.30
CA LEU A 235 -8.10 3.51 2.89
C LEU A 235 -8.54 2.75 4.14
N VAL A 236 -9.78 2.93 4.55
CA VAL A 236 -10.34 2.33 5.76
C VAL A 236 -11.22 1.14 5.41
N ASN A 237 -11.04 0.02 6.12
CA ASN A 237 -11.71 -1.26 5.85
C ASN A 237 -11.51 -1.74 4.41
N GLU A 238 -10.26 -1.78 3.98
CA GLU A 238 -9.87 -2.36 2.70
C GLU A 238 -9.54 -3.85 2.92
N GLU A 239 -8.34 -4.32 2.61
CA GLU A 239 -7.82 -5.63 3.03
C GLU A 239 -7.44 -5.62 4.52
N ASP A 240 -6.94 -4.48 4.99
CA ASP A 240 -6.62 -4.18 6.39
C ASP A 240 -7.49 -3.01 6.87
N HIS A 241 -7.63 -2.83 8.19
CA HIS A 241 -8.43 -1.72 8.75
C HIS A 241 -7.93 -0.35 8.27
N LEU A 242 -6.61 -0.20 8.18
CA LEU A 242 -5.96 1.01 7.69
C LEU A 242 -4.92 0.63 6.65
N ARG A 243 -5.06 1.20 5.46
CA ARG A 243 -3.94 1.35 4.53
C ARG A 243 -3.62 2.82 4.33
N VAL A 244 -2.54 3.30 4.94
CA VAL A 244 -2.05 4.66 4.77
C VAL A 244 -1.06 4.66 3.62
N GLN A 245 -1.28 5.50 2.63
CA GLN A 245 -0.42 5.58 1.46
C GLN A 245 -0.02 7.00 1.12
N ALA A 246 1.19 7.15 0.57
CA ALA A 246 1.69 8.40 0.03
C ALA A 246 2.23 8.17 -1.38
N ILE A 247 1.91 9.06 -2.31
CA ILE A 247 2.33 8.99 -3.72
C ILE A 247 3.02 10.30 -4.11
N LEU A 248 4.29 10.20 -4.51
CA LEU A 248 5.12 11.34 -4.91
C LEU A 248 5.60 11.17 -6.36
N PRO A 249 5.80 12.28 -7.10
CA PRO A 249 6.31 12.23 -8.48
C PRO A 249 7.76 11.73 -8.52
N GLY A 250 8.14 10.98 -9.55
CA GLY A 250 9.52 10.52 -9.72
C GLY A 250 10.00 9.51 -8.66
N LEU A 251 11.31 9.46 -8.45
CA LEU A 251 11.98 8.53 -7.53
C LEU A 251 12.17 9.16 -6.15
N GLN A 252 11.11 9.20 -5.34
CA GLN A 252 11.05 9.83 -4.02
C GLN A 252 10.56 8.83 -2.95
N ILE A 253 11.22 7.67 -2.89
CA ILE A 253 10.79 6.56 -2.02
C ILE A 253 10.93 6.90 -0.54
N ARG A 254 12.06 7.50 -0.14
CA ARG A 254 12.33 7.81 1.27
C ARG A 254 11.36 8.87 1.79
N GLU A 255 11.12 9.86 0.96
CA GLU A 255 10.16 10.94 1.17
C GLU A 255 8.73 10.39 1.23
N SER A 256 8.35 9.43 0.36
CA SER A 256 7.03 8.82 0.42
C SER A 256 6.85 7.94 1.67
N ILE A 257 7.91 7.27 2.14
CA ILE A 257 7.89 6.55 3.43
C ILE A 257 7.68 7.53 4.58
N ALA A 258 8.48 8.58 4.67
CA ALA A 258 8.37 9.59 5.71
C ALA A 258 6.98 10.26 5.70
N LEU A 259 6.47 10.60 4.51
CA LEU A 259 5.16 11.22 4.35
C LEU A 259 4.00 10.31 4.80
N ALA A 260 4.02 9.03 4.38
CA ALA A 260 3.00 8.06 4.80
C ALA A 260 3.04 7.81 6.31
N ARG A 261 4.25 7.76 6.90
CA ARG A 261 4.42 7.59 8.34
C ARG A 261 3.89 8.80 9.12
N ALA A 262 4.29 10.01 8.72
CA ALA A 262 3.83 11.25 9.35
C ALA A 262 2.30 11.38 9.30
N ALA A 263 1.67 10.99 8.19
CA ALA A 263 0.21 10.98 8.09
C ALA A 263 -0.45 9.93 9.01
N LEU A 264 0.14 8.73 9.13
CA LEU A 264 -0.32 7.69 10.07
C LEU A 264 -0.22 8.17 11.52
N GLU A 265 0.89 8.79 11.90
CA GLU A 265 1.11 9.38 13.23
C GLU A 265 0.15 10.53 13.50
N ALA A 266 -0.12 11.37 12.50
CA ALA A 266 -1.04 12.51 12.61
C ALA A 266 -2.49 12.08 12.85
N LEU A 267 -2.90 10.87 12.48
CA LEU A 267 -4.21 10.34 12.88
C LEU A 267 -4.34 10.23 14.40
N ALA A 268 -3.23 10.06 15.14
CA ALA A 268 -3.20 9.96 16.60
C ALA A 268 -4.25 8.98 17.16
N LEU A 269 -4.32 7.79 16.54
CA LEU A 269 -5.26 6.74 16.91
C LEU A 269 -5.10 6.37 18.39
N GLN A 270 -6.22 6.38 19.12
CA GLN A 270 -6.24 6.09 20.56
C GLN A 270 -6.26 4.59 20.87
N ASP A 271 -6.68 3.79 19.89
CA ASP A 271 -6.75 2.34 20.01
C ASP A 271 -5.42 1.69 19.65
N GLU A 272 -5.11 0.58 20.32
CA GLU A 272 -3.91 -0.21 20.06
C GLU A 272 -3.96 -0.87 18.67
N LEU A 273 -2.92 -0.63 17.89
CA LEU A 273 -2.68 -1.29 16.62
C LEU A 273 -1.96 -2.64 16.83
N ALA A 274 -2.29 -3.63 16.02
CA ALA A 274 -1.82 -4.99 16.16
C ALA A 274 -0.33 -5.12 15.79
N PHE A 275 0.52 -5.25 16.80
CA PHE A 275 1.97 -5.46 16.69
C PHE A 275 2.40 -6.69 17.48
N SER A 276 3.43 -7.39 17.01
CA SER A 276 4.05 -8.56 17.64
C SER A 276 5.57 -8.41 17.58
N ASP A 277 6.26 -8.65 18.69
CA ASP A 277 7.74 -8.66 18.70
C ASP A 277 8.32 -9.68 17.71
N ASN A 278 7.61 -10.78 17.45
CA ASN A 278 8.07 -11.80 16.50
C ASN A 278 7.73 -11.45 15.05
N TYR A 279 6.64 -10.75 14.76
CA TYR A 279 6.13 -10.61 13.38
C TYR A 279 5.96 -9.16 12.94
N GLY A 280 6.27 -8.18 13.79
CA GLY A 280 6.03 -6.78 13.53
C GLY A 280 4.53 -6.45 13.49
N TRP A 281 4.15 -5.53 12.62
CA TRP A 281 2.76 -5.16 12.37
C TRP A 281 1.98 -6.32 11.75
N LEU A 282 0.86 -6.67 12.37
CA LEU A 282 0.03 -7.81 11.98
C LEU A 282 -1.02 -7.39 10.94
N THR A 283 -1.00 -8.07 9.80
CA THR A 283 -1.81 -7.78 8.63
C THR A 283 -2.71 -8.97 8.26
N THR A 284 -3.72 -8.73 7.41
CA THR A 284 -4.57 -9.79 6.85
C THR A 284 -3.74 -10.79 6.05
N SER A 285 -2.96 -10.31 5.08
CA SER A 285 -1.99 -11.14 4.37
C SER A 285 -0.67 -11.21 5.13
N ALA A 286 -0.18 -12.41 5.39
CA ALA A 286 1.10 -12.69 6.04
C ALA A 286 2.31 -12.23 5.19
N LEU A 287 2.12 -11.90 3.90
CA LEU A 287 3.16 -11.29 3.07
C LEU A 287 3.44 -9.82 3.48
N ASN A 288 2.48 -9.17 4.12
CA ASN A 288 2.58 -7.76 4.52
C ASN A 288 3.07 -7.58 5.96
N ILE A 289 3.33 -8.64 6.73
CA ILE A 289 3.83 -8.50 8.11
C ILE A 289 5.28 -7.94 8.14
N GLY A 290 5.78 -7.65 9.34
CA GLY A 290 7.01 -6.88 9.55
C GLY A 290 6.68 -5.40 9.68
N TRP A 291 7.19 -4.57 8.78
CA TRP A 291 6.86 -3.13 8.81
C TRP A 291 5.43 -2.80 8.36
N GLY A 292 4.68 -3.77 7.81
CA GLY A 292 3.44 -3.45 7.11
C GLY A 292 3.70 -2.67 5.83
N LEU A 293 4.94 -2.70 5.30
CA LEU A 293 5.44 -1.73 4.32
C LEU A 293 5.47 -2.30 2.91
N ARG A 294 4.80 -1.60 1.99
CA ARG A 294 4.88 -1.86 0.56
C ARG A 294 5.31 -0.59 -0.18
N VAL A 295 6.53 -0.59 -0.70
CA VAL A 295 7.07 0.46 -1.57
C VAL A 295 6.95 0.01 -3.02
N SER A 296 6.54 0.92 -3.90
CA SER A 296 6.51 0.69 -5.34
C SER A 296 6.90 1.93 -6.13
N VAL A 297 7.56 1.72 -7.26
CA VAL A 297 7.85 2.73 -8.28
C VAL A 297 7.07 2.39 -9.54
N MET A 298 6.34 3.35 -10.09
CA MET A 298 5.68 3.21 -11.39
C MET A 298 6.64 3.62 -12.50
N MET A 299 6.80 2.74 -13.49
CA MET A 299 7.78 2.84 -14.56
C MET A 299 7.08 2.92 -15.93
N TYR A 300 7.66 3.68 -16.86
CA TYR A 300 7.28 3.75 -18.27
C TYR A 300 8.48 3.52 -19.19
N THR A 301 8.51 2.38 -19.88
CA THR A 301 9.65 1.93 -20.71
C THR A 301 9.22 1.52 -22.12
N PRO A 302 8.72 2.47 -22.94
CA PRO A 302 8.24 2.17 -24.29
C PRO A 302 9.34 1.68 -25.23
N ALA A 303 10.61 2.07 -25.04
CA ALA A 303 11.68 1.61 -25.93
C ALA A 303 12.10 0.17 -25.62
N ILE A 304 12.26 -0.21 -24.35
CA ILE A 304 12.55 -1.61 -23.96
C ILE A 304 11.44 -2.54 -24.46
N GLU A 305 10.16 -2.14 -24.30
CA GLU A 305 9.01 -2.89 -24.81
C GLU A 305 9.13 -3.11 -26.32
N ARG A 306 9.29 -2.01 -27.07
CA ARG A 306 9.38 -2.03 -28.53
C ARG A 306 10.55 -2.87 -29.05
N MET A 307 11.67 -2.86 -28.34
CA MET A 307 12.86 -3.64 -28.68
C MET A 307 12.72 -5.12 -28.28
N GLY A 308 11.62 -5.54 -27.65
CA GLY A 308 11.40 -6.91 -27.20
C GLY A 308 12.30 -7.33 -26.03
N GLN A 309 12.82 -6.36 -25.26
CA GLN A 309 13.85 -6.58 -24.25
C GLN A 309 13.32 -6.65 -22.82
N LEU A 310 12.00 -6.52 -22.60
CA LEU A 310 11.41 -6.43 -21.26
C LEU A 310 11.82 -7.59 -20.36
N GLN A 311 11.67 -8.83 -20.81
CA GLN A 311 11.97 -10.01 -19.98
C GLN A 311 13.45 -10.10 -19.61
N THR A 312 14.35 -9.81 -20.57
CA THR A 312 15.80 -9.80 -20.34
C THR A 312 16.18 -8.74 -19.31
N VAL A 313 15.63 -7.53 -19.42
CA VAL A 313 15.90 -6.45 -18.46
C VAL A 313 15.31 -6.79 -17.09
N TRP A 314 14.11 -7.36 -17.04
CA TRP A 314 13.47 -7.75 -15.77
C TRP A 314 14.23 -8.84 -15.04
N GLN A 315 14.71 -9.86 -15.75
CA GLN A 315 15.54 -10.92 -15.17
C GLN A 315 16.84 -10.36 -14.60
N ALA A 316 17.53 -9.48 -15.33
CA ALA A 316 18.75 -8.83 -14.84
C ALA A 316 18.49 -7.92 -13.62
N ALA A 317 17.33 -7.26 -13.58
CA ALA A 317 16.97 -6.34 -12.50
C ALA A 317 16.47 -7.06 -11.23
N ALA A 318 16.01 -8.32 -11.35
CA ALA A 318 15.47 -9.11 -10.23
C ALA A 318 16.53 -9.42 -9.16
N GLU A 319 17.81 -9.53 -9.55
CA GLU A 319 18.94 -9.78 -8.63
C GLU A 319 19.14 -8.65 -7.60
N LEU A 320 18.57 -7.46 -7.87
CA LEU A 320 18.66 -6.29 -6.99
C LEU A 320 17.59 -6.28 -5.88
N GLY A 321 16.73 -7.31 -5.81
CA GLY A 321 15.75 -7.50 -4.74
C GLY A 321 14.37 -6.86 -4.99
N GLY A 322 14.21 -6.12 -6.09
CA GLY A 322 12.90 -5.61 -6.53
C GLY A 322 12.08 -6.65 -7.30
N THR A 323 10.81 -6.80 -6.94
CA THR A 323 9.82 -7.54 -7.73
C THR A 323 9.18 -6.63 -8.76
N ILE A 324 9.15 -7.10 -10.00
CA ILE A 324 8.53 -6.41 -11.13
C ILE A 324 7.18 -7.04 -11.41
N ARG A 325 6.15 -6.21 -11.54
CA ARG A 325 4.80 -6.67 -11.89
C ARG A 325 4.20 -5.78 -12.96
N GLY A 326 3.59 -6.43 -13.95
CA GLY A 326 2.69 -5.78 -14.89
C GLY A 326 1.62 -5.02 -14.12
N LEU A 327 1.26 -3.89 -14.66
CA LEU A 327 0.36 -2.96 -14.01
C LEU A 327 -1.12 -3.42 -14.16
N TYR A 328 -1.42 -4.25 -15.17
CA TYR A 328 -2.73 -4.84 -15.44
C TYR A 328 -2.95 -6.25 -14.85
N GLY A 329 -2.30 -6.57 -13.72
CA GLY A 329 -2.46 -7.85 -13.03
C GLY A 329 -1.56 -9.00 -13.54
N GLU A 330 -1.71 -10.18 -12.93
CA GLU A 330 -1.01 -11.40 -13.36
C GLU A 330 -1.56 -11.87 -14.71
N GLY A 331 -0.68 -12.04 -15.70
CA GLY A 331 -1.04 -12.62 -17.01
C GLY A 331 -1.40 -11.61 -18.12
N THR A 332 -1.36 -10.30 -17.87
CA THR A 332 -1.41 -9.33 -18.97
C THR A 332 -0.05 -9.23 -19.69
N PRO A 333 -0.04 -9.10 -21.03
CA PRO A 333 1.19 -8.92 -21.79
C PRO A 333 2.04 -7.80 -21.20
N ALA A 334 3.35 -8.03 -21.15
CA ALA A 334 4.32 -7.07 -20.65
C ALA A 334 4.10 -5.73 -21.35
N SER A 335 3.61 -4.75 -20.59
CA SER A 335 3.26 -3.42 -21.10
C SER A 335 4.37 -2.44 -20.78
N ALA A 336 4.54 -1.37 -21.58
CA ALA A 336 5.47 -0.28 -21.27
C ALA A 336 5.28 0.31 -19.86
N LEU A 337 4.09 0.16 -19.27
CA LEU A 337 3.81 0.55 -17.90
C LEU A 337 3.90 -0.66 -16.96
N PHE A 338 4.72 -0.56 -15.91
CA PHE A 338 4.78 -1.57 -14.84
C PHE A 338 5.18 -0.98 -13.48
N GLN A 339 5.21 -1.84 -12.45
CA GLN A 339 5.68 -1.48 -11.12
C GLN A 339 6.92 -2.27 -10.71
N VAL A 340 7.88 -1.58 -10.09
CA VAL A 340 8.98 -2.18 -9.33
C VAL A 340 8.67 -2.01 -7.85
N SER A 341 8.83 -3.05 -7.03
CA SER A 341 8.30 -3.03 -5.67
C SER A 341 8.93 -4.11 -4.77
N ASN A 342 8.88 -3.98 -3.45
CA ASN A 342 9.48 -4.98 -2.53
C ASN A 342 8.62 -6.24 -2.33
N THR A 343 9.21 -7.43 -2.22
CA THR A 343 8.40 -8.66 -2.01
C THR A 343 7.78 -8.74 -0.62
N HIS A 344 8.56 -8.37 0.41
CA HIS A 344 8.17 -8.43 1.82
C HIS A 344 8.85 -7.31 2.62
N SER A 345 8.48 -7.15 3.89
CA SER A 345 9.07 -6.16 4.81
C SER A 345 9.42 -6.72 6.19
N ILE A 346 9.30 -8.04 6.39
CA ILE A 346 9.70 -8.73 7.62
C ILE A 346 11.20 -8.99 7.60
N GLY A 347 11.90 -8.75 8.72
CA GLY A 347 13.32 -9.06 8.88
C GLY A 347 14.28 -8.16 8.08
N ILE A 348 13.82 -7.00 7.61
CA ILE A 348 14.60 -6.08 6.77
C ILE A 348 14.36 -4.63 7.23
N ASP A 349 15.43 -3.83 7.29
CA ASP A 349 15.32 -2.38 7.51
C ASP A 349 14.50 -1.69 6.42
N GLU A 350 13.69 -0.70 6.77
CA GLU A 350 12.94 0.07 5.76
C GLU A 350 13.88 0.82 4.80
N ALA A 351 15.08 1.21 5.27
CA ALA A 351 16.12 1.81 4.43
C ALA A 351 16.64 0.83 3.36
N THR A 352 16.76 -0.45 3.70
CA THR A 352 17.20 -1.51 2.79
C THR A 352 16.10 -1.83 1.78
N VAL A 353 14.83 -1.91 2.22
CA VAL A 353 13.66 -2.03 1.34
C VAL A 353 13.64 -0.88 0.31
N ALA A 354 13.83 0.35 0.77
CA ALA A 354 13.88 1.52 -0.10
C ALA A 354 15.04 1.44 -1.11
N ALA A 355 16.24 1.03 -0.66
CA ALA A 355 17.43 0.93 -1.50
C ALA A 355 17.29 -0.15 -2.59
N GLN A 356 16.74 -1.32 -2.27
CA GLN A 356 16.48 -2.40 -3.23
C GLN A 356 15.55 -1.94 -4.35
N VAL A 357 14.38 -1.37 -3.98
CA VAL A 357 13.42 -0.86 -4.97
C VAL A 357 14.01 0.27 -5.81
N ALA A 358 14.75 1.20 -5.19
CA ALA A 358 15.41 2.28 -5.89
C ALA A 358 16.46 1.76 -6.89
N GLY A 359 17.31 0.82 -6.47
CA GLY A 359 18.35 0.23 -7.29
C GLY A 359 17.77 -0.49 -8.51
N THR A 360 16.74 -1.33 -8.31
CA THR A 360 16.02 -1.99 -9.42
C THR A 360 15.40 -0.96 -10.38
N ALA A 361 14.73 0.07 -9.87
CA ALA A 361 14.11 1.10 -10.71
C ALA A 361 15.15 1.90 -11.50
N GLN A 362 16.27 2.27 -10.89
CA GLN A 362 17.37 2.99 -11.54
C GLN A 362 18.05 2.16 -12.63
N PHE A 363 18.30 0.87 -12.38
CA PHE A 363 18.86 -0.04 -13.38
C PHE A 363 17.98 -0.10 -14.64
N ILE A 364 16.67 -0.28 -14.45
CA ILE A 364 15.71 -0.33 -15.55
C ILE A 364 15.63 1.04 -16.26
N ALA A 365 15.66 2.14 -15.50
CA ALA A 365 15.64 3.47 -16.08
C ALA A 365 16.84 3.73 -17.00
N GLN A 366 18.04 3.27 -16.61
CA GLN A 366 19.23 3.33 -17.45
C GLN A 366 19.11 2.44 -18.69
N ALA A 367 18.55 1.24 -18.54
CA ALA A 367 18.30 0.35 -19.68
C ALA A 367 17.34 0.99 -20.70
N GLU A 368 16.32 1.71 -20.24
CA GLU A 368 15.36 2.40 -21.10
C GLU A 368 16.01 3.56 -21.86
N GLN A 369 16.92 4.32 -21.23
CA GLN A 369 17.67 5.36 -21.93
C GLN A 369 18.53 4.78 -23.06
N ARG A 370 19.25 3.68 -22.80
CA ARG A 370 20.04 2.99 -23.84
C ARG A 370 19.15 2.45 -24.97
N ALA A 371 17.99 1.88 -24.62
CA ALA A 371 17.04 1.39 -25.62
C ALA A 371 16.49 2.52 -26.49
N ARG A 372 16.22 3.71 -25.92
CA ARG A 372 15.80 4.90 -26.67
C ARG A 372 16.87 5.36 -27.66
N GLU A 373 18.12 5.47 -27.22
CA GLU A 373 19.24 5.85 -28.08
C GLU A 373 19.41 4.87 -29.24
N GLN A 374 19.42 3.56 -28.95
CA GLN A 374 19.52 2.52 -29.97
C GLN A 374 18.33 2.55 -30.94
N LEU A 375 17.13 2.79 -30.43
CA LEU A 375 15.92 2.88 -31.24
C LEU A 375 15.97 4.06 -32.22
N LEU A 376 16.44 5.24 -31.78
CA LEU A 376 16.60 6.39 -32.67
C LEU A 376 17.64 6.12 -33.77
N LEU A 377 18.70 5.38 -33.47
CA LEU A 377 19.72 5.02 -34.46
C LEU A 377 19.24 3.97 -35.46
N THR A 378 18.39 3.02 -35.04
CA THR A 378 18.07 1.83 -35.83
C THR A 378 16.67 1.83 -36.45
N GLN A 379 15.70 2.51 -35.84
CA GLN A 379 14.28 2.41 -36.19
C GLN A 379 13.58 3.77 -36.33
N ALA A 380 14.30 4.89 -36.35
CA ALA A 380 13.72 6.25 -36.48
C ALA A 380 12.72 6.36 -37.65
N ARG A 381 13.09 5.88 -38.84
CA ARG A 381 12.20 5.93 -40.01
C ARG A 381 10.92 5.11 -39.81
N GLN A 382 11.03 3.91 -39.26
CA GLN A 382 9.88 3.04 -39.01
C GLN A 382 8.95 3.69 -37.97
N LEU A 383 9.51 4.29 -36.92
CA LEU A 383 8.74 5.02 -35.91
C LEU A 383 7.97 6.20 -36.53
N HIS A 384 8.57 6.91 -37.49
CA HIS A 384 7.87 7.98 -38.22
C HIS A 384 6.71 7.45 -39.06
N GLU A 385 6.90 6.37 -39.81
CA GLU A 385 5.84 5.75 -40.62
C GLU A 385 4.68 5.24 -39.73
N GLU A 386 5.00 4.68 -38.56
CA GLU A 386 3.99 4.23 -37.60
C GLU A 386 3.19 5.37 -36.95
N VAL A 387 3.84 6.48 -36.59
CA VAL A 387 3.11 7.62 -36.00
C VAL A 387 2.19 8.27 -37.04
N GLU A 388 2.58 8.33 -38.30
CA GLU A 388 1.70 8.79 -39.38
C GLU A 388 0.50 7.84 -39.57
N GLN A 389 0.70 6.53 -39.43
CA GLN A 389 -0.40 5.56 -39.46
C GLN A 389 -1.36 5.76 -38.28
N VAL A 390 -0.83 6.03 -37.08
CA VAL A 390 -1.65 6.40 -35.90
C VAL A 390 -2.47 7.65 -36.23
N TYR A 391 -1.84 8.72 -36.73
CA TYR A 391 -2.51 9.96 -37.15
C TYR A 391 -3.59 9.76 -38.21
N HIS A 392 -3.39 8.84 -39.15
CA HIS A 392 -4.39 8.49 -40.16
C HIS A 392 -5.58 7.72 -39.57
N ASN A 393 -5.33 6.79 -38.64
CA ASN A 393 -6.34 5.90 -38.07
C ASN A 393 -7.19 6.54 -36.97
N LEU A 394 -6.67 7.56 -36.29
CA LEU A 394 -7.28 8.23 -35.13
C LEU A 394 -8.73 8.70 -35.33
N GLY A 395 -9.19 8.91 -36.56
CA GLY A 395 -10.58 9.31 -36.87
C GLY A 395 -11.56 8.18 -37.15
N ARG A 396 -11.10 6.93 -37.27
CA ARG A 396 -11.92 5.80 -37.77
C ARG A 396 -12.45 4.89 -36.67
N GLU A 397 -11.71 4.73 -35.58
CA GLU A 397 -12.07 3.83 -34.49
C GLU A 397 -13.10 4.47 -33.57
N ARG A 398 -14.25 3.80 -33.38
CA ARG A 398 -15.30 4.24 -32.44
C ARG A 398 -14.99 3.85 -31.00
N THR A 399 -14.21 2.81 -30.80
CA THR A 399 -13.85 2.24 -29.50
C THR A 399 -12.37 1.93 -29.48
N LEU A 400 -11.73 2.09 -28.32
CA LEU A 400 -10.30 1.88 -28.13
C LEU A 400 -10.07 1.12 -26.82
N ARG A 401 -9.44 -0.07 -26.89
CA ARG A 401 -9.10 -0.85 -25.69
C ARG A 401 -7.95 -0.19 -24.94
N ALA A 402 -7.84 -0.43 -23.63
CA ALA A 402 -6.75 0.12 -22.81
C ALA A 402 -5.35 -0.27 -23.36
N ALA A 403 -5.19 -1.52 -23.79
CA ALA A 403 -3.94 -2.01 -24.39
C ALA A 403 -3.57 -1.26 -25.68
N ASP A 404 -4.55 -1.03 -26.58
CA ASP A 404 -4.31 -0.31 -27.83
C ASP A 404 -4.01 1.18 -27.58
N ALA A 405 -4.67 1.79 -26.59
CA ALA A 405 -4.37 3.16 -26.17
C ALA A 405 -2.96 3.29 -25.58
N LEU A 406 -2.51 2.30 -24.82
CA LEU A 406 -1.16 2.27 -24.29
C LEU A 406 -0.12 2.09 -25.42
N GLN A 407 -0.39 1.23 -26.39
CA GLN A 407 0.47 1.09 -27.57
C GLN A 407 0.53 2.41 -28.36
N MET A 408 -0.60 3.08 -28.55
CA MET A 408 -0.69 4.39 -29.18
C MET A 408 0.11 5.44 -28.41
N LEU A 409 0.01 5.44 -27.07
CA LEU A 409 0.80 6.30 -26.19
C LEU A 409 2.31 6.05 -26.38
N SER A 410 2.74 4.79 -26.45
CA SER A 410 4.13 4.40 -26.71
C SER A 410 4.64 4.90 -28.05
N VAL A 411 3.88 4.72 -29.14
CA VAL A 411 4.27 5.21 -30.47
C VAL A 411 4.35 6.73 -30.50
N VAL A 412 3.31 7.42 -30.03
CA VAL A 412 3.23 8.89 -30.07
C VAL A 412 4.30 9.54 -29.21
N SER A 413 4.56 9.00 -28.02
CA SER A 413 5.59 9.55 -27.13
C SER A 413 7.00 9.33 -27.67
N LEU A 414 7.32 8.14 -28.18
CA LEU A 414 8.62 7.88 -28.82
C LEU A 414 8.80 8.75 -30.08
N ALA A 415 7.75 8.94 -30.87
CA ALA A 415 7.83 9.80 -32.06
C ALA A 415 8.07 11.27 -31.69
N ALA A 416 7.41 11.77 -30.65
CA ALA A 416 7.68 13.11 -30.11
C ALA A 416 9.13 13.25 -29.62
N MET A 417 9.70 12.21 -28.99
CA MET A 417 11.12 12.16 -28.61
C MET A 417 12.05 12.35 -29.82
N ALA A 418 11.67 11.75 -30.94
CA ALA A 418 12.43 11.79 -32.19
C ALA A 418 12.19 13.08 -33.01
N GLY A 419 11.36 13.99 -32.51
CA GLY A 419 11.07 15.29 -33.14
C GLY A 419 9.81 15.32 -34.00
N TRP A 420 8.98 14.28 -33.99
CA TRP A 420 7.70 14.25 -34.72
C TRP A 420 6.52 14.52 -33.79
N GLY A 421 6.04 15.76 -33.82
CA GLY A 421 4.96 16.25 -32.95
C GLY A 421 5.49 16.94 -31.68
N HIS A 422 4.57 17.58 -30.95
CA HIS A 422 4.86 18.33 -29.73
C HIS A 422 4.05 17.78 -28.56
N LEU A 423 4.69 17.00 -27.70
CA LEU A 423 4.06 16.41 -26.52
C LEU A 423 4.31 17.29 -25.29
N THR A 424 3.32 18.09 -24.92
CA THR A 424 3.38 18.91 -23.70
C THR A 424 3.16 18.06 -22.44
N PRO A 425 3.63 18.51 -21.25
CA PRO A 425 3.35 17.83 -19.99
C PRO A 425 1.85 17.63 -19.72
N GLU A 426 1.01 18.61 -20.05
CA GLU A 426 -0.43 18.55 -19.84
C GLU A 426 -1.08 17.48 -20.73
N VAL A 427 -0.73 17.45 -22.01
CA VAL A 427 -1.23 16.44 -22.94
C VAL A 427 -0.76 15.04 -22.53
N TRP A 428 0.51 14.92 -22.13
CA TRP A 428 1.06 13.65 -21.62
C TRP A 428 0.29 13.11 -20.41
N LYS A 429 0.04 13.97 -19.40
CA LYS A 429 -0.75 13.60 -18.20
C LYS A 429 -2.15 13.12 -18.58
N GLU A 430 -2.81 13.86 -19.45
CA GLU A 430 -4.16 13.53 -19.92
C GLU A 430 -4.18 12.23 -20.73
N MET A 431 -3.17 11.96 -21.55
CA MET A 431 -3.07 10.70 -22.29
C MET A 431 -2.84 9.52 -21.35
N LEU A 432 -1.95 9.66 -20.36
CA LEU A 432 -1.72 8.63 -19.34
C LEU A 432 -3.00 8.33 -18.56
N MET A 433 -3.79 9.35 -18.21
CA MET A 433 -5.07 9.19 -17.53
C MET A 433 -6.17 8.63 -18.42
N ALA A 434 -6.15 8.93 -19.72
CA ALA A 434 -7.12 8.42 -20.68
C ALA A 434 -7.01 6.90 -20.90
N VAL A 435 -5.84 6.29 -20.67
CA VAL A 435 -5.70 4.82 -20.71
C VAL A 435 -6.66 4.15 -19.70
N ARG A 436 -6.90 4.79 -18.54
CA ARG A 436 -7.72 4.34 -17.40
C ARG A 436 -7.29 3.00 -16.77
N TRP A 437 -7.38 2.93 -15.44
CA TRP A 437 -6.93 1.79 -14.64
C TRP A 437 -8.10 0.93 -14.16
N GLU A 438 -8.09 -0.38 -14.44
CA GLU A 438 -8.96 -1.36 -13.76
C GLU A 438 -10.43 -0.91 -13.60
N ALA A 439 -11.00 -0.29 -14.63
CA ALA A 439 -12.37 0.19 -14.61
C ALA A 439 -13.32 -0.99 -14.91
N PRO A 440 -14.31 -1.29 -14.04
CA PRO A 440 -15.28 -2.34 -14.30
C PRO A 440 -16.22 -1.95 -15.45
N TYR A 441 -16.34 -0.65 -15.72
CA TYR A 441 -16.95 -0.09 -16.90
C TYR A 441 -15.86 0.53 -17.77
N ASP A 442 -15.29 -0.27 -18.67
CA ASP A 442 -14.36 0.21 -19.67
C ASP A 442 -15.11 1.06 -20.69
N ASP A 443 -15.06 2.39 -20.54
CA ASP A 443 -15.63 3.33 -21.52
C ASP A 443 -14.67 3.48 -22.70
N ALA A 444 -14.60 2.42 -23.52
CA ALA A 444 -13.74 2.34 -24.69
C ALA A 444 -14.07 3.42 -25.73
N GLU A 445 -15.32 3.89 -25.77
CA GLU A 445 -15.76 4.98 -26.65
C GLU A 445 -15.22 6.33 -26.15
N TRP A 446 -15.41 6.64 -24.87
CA TRP A 446 -14.81 7.84 -24.26
C TRP A 446 -13.28 7.82 -24.43
N ARG A 447 -12.63 6.67 -24.23
CA ARG A 447 -11.18 6.52 -24.43
C ARG A 447 -10.79 6.86 -25.87
N ALA A 448 -11.50 6.33 -26.85
CA ALA A 448 -11.25 6.63 -28.26
C ALA A 448 -11.40 8.13 -28.56
N ILE A 449 -12.47 8.76 -28.07
CA ILE A 449 -12.72 10.20 -28.26
C ILE A 449 -11.64 11.04 -27.60
N ARG A 450 -11.24 10.68 -26.36
CA ARG A 450 -10.24 11.43 -25.59
C ARG A 450 -8.85 11.30 -26.21
N MET A 451 -8.40 10.08 -26.49
CA MET A 451 -7.12 9.83 -27.17
C MET A 451 -7.07 10.49 -28.55
N ARG A 452 -8.18 10.48 -29.32
CA ARG A 452 -8.28 11.21 -30.59
C ARG A 452 -7.96 12.68 -30.46
N THR A 453 -8.55 13.32 -29.45
CA THR A 453 -8.37 14.75 -29.22
C THR A 453 -6.92 15.05 -28.83
N LEU A 454 -6.36 14.27 -27.92
CA LEU A 454 -5.02 14.47 -27.39
C LEU A 454 -3.94 14.22 -28.45
N VAL A 455 -4.04 13.14 -29.24
CA VAL A 455 -3.03 12.87 -30.26
C VAL A 455 -3.07 13.92 -31.39
N ARG A 456 -4.24 14.50 -31.70
CA ARG A 456 -4.32 15.64 -32.64
C ARG A 456 -3.58 16.87 -32.11
N GLN A 457 -3.64 17.14 -30.80
CA GLN A 457 -2.86 18.20 -30.18
C GLN A 457 -1.36 17.91 -30.31
N VAL A 458 -0.92 16.67 -30.06
CA VAL A 458 0.49 16.30 -30.26
C VAL A 458 0.94 16.55 -31.70
N ARG A 459 0.11 16.21 -32.70
CA ARG A 459 0.45 16.41 -34.11
C ARG A 459 0.57 17.88 -34.50
N ASN A 460 -0.36 18.71 -34.03
CA ASN A 460 -0.52 20.08 -34.51
C ASN A 460 0.28 21.12 -33.70
N GLY A 461 0.76 20.74 -32.51
CA GLY A 461 1.17 21.70 -31.47
C GLY A 461 -0.05 22.33 -30.81
#